data_AF-A0A7H9BJ16-F1
#
_entry.id   AF-A0A7H9BJ16-F1
#
_cell.length_a   1.000
_cell.length_b   1.000
_cell.length_c   1.000
_cell.angle_alpha   90.00
_cell.angle_beta   90.00
_cell.angle_gamma   90.00
#
_symmetry.space_group_name_H-M   'P 1'
#
loop_
_entity.id
_entity.type
_entity.pdbx_description
1 polymer ?
#
loop_
_entity_poly.entity_id
_entity_poly.type
_entity_poly.pdbx_seq_one_letter_code
_entity_poly.pdbx_strand_id
1 'polypeptide(L)'
;MTTISASKLDPLLEALQSVDALTSYQAASTLEVLKLDMSDEQRAQFEAALASASHRRYESNQANEKLEAEKEDDWGIPAKG
;
A
#
# COMPACT_ATOMS: atom_id res chain seq x y z
N MET A 1 -7.70 5.53 29.69
CA MET A 1 -7.18 5.56 28.32
C MET A 1 -8.32 5.13 27.41
N THR A 2 -8.77 6.00 26.52
CA THR A 2 -9.87 5.70 25.60
C THR A 2 -9.23 5.19 24.32
N THR A 3 -9.34 3.89 24.06
CA THR A 3 -8.82 3.30 22.82
C THR A 3 -9.80 3.57 21.68
N ILE A 4 -9.27 3.64 20.45
CA ILE A 4 -10.09 3.79 19.26
C ILE A 4 -10.99 2.55 19.09
N SER A 5 -12.25 2.75 18.72
CA SER A 5 -13.16 1.66 18.45
C SER A 5 -12.82 0.95 17.14
N ALA A 6 -13.03 -0.36 17.08
CA ALA A 6 -12.84 -1.16 15.85
C ALA A 6 -13.63 -0.58 14.66
N SER A 7 -14.84 -0.07 14.91
CA SER A 7 -15.69 0.62 13.92
C SER A 7 -15.06 1.85 13.25
N LYS A 8 -14.00 2.42 13.85
CA LYS A 8 -13.22 3.52 13.28
C LYS A 8 -11.88 3.05 12.71
N LEU A 9 -11.30 1.99 13.28
CA LEU A 9 -9.99 1.46 12.89
C LEU A 9 -10.07 0.63 11.60
N ASP A 10 -11.00 -0.33 11.54
CA ASP A 10 -11.05 -1.31 10.44
C ASP A 10 -11.22 -0.66 9.06
N PRO A 11 -12.13 0.33 8.87
CA PRO A 11 -12.27 0.99 7.57
C PRO A 11 -11.01 1.74 7.13
N LEU A 12 -10.23 2.28 8.09
CA LEU A 12 -8.97 2.95 7.79
C LEU A 12 -7.88 1.95 7.42
N LEU A 13 -7.82 0.79 8.09
CA LEU A 13 -6.91 -0.29 7.73
C LEU A 13 -7.24 -0.87 6.35
N GLU A 14 -8.52 -0.97 6.00
CA GLU A 14 -8.95 -1.37 4.66
C GLU A 14 -8.57 -0.32 3.61
N ALA A 15 -8.88 0.96 3.87
CA ALA A 15 -8.53 2.06 2.97
C ALA A 15 -7.02 2.21 2.77
N LEU A 16 -6.20 1.90 3.79
CA LEU A 16 -4.74 1.85 3.69
C LEU A 16 -4.26 0.85 2.64
N GLN A 17 -5.01 -0.24 2.43
CA GLN A 17 -4.70 -1.26 1.42
C GLN A 17 -5.25 -0.95 0.03
N SER A 18 -5.91 0.21 -0.15
CA SER A 18 -6.43 0.63 -1.45
C SER A 18 -5.33 0.76 -2.50
N VAL A 19 -5.66 0.34 -3.72
CA VAL A 19 -4.84 0.55 -4.93
C VAL A 19 -4.77 2.03 -5.31
N ASP A 20 -5.78 2.81 -4.94
CA ASP A 20 -5.77 4.25 -5.13
C ASP A 20 -4.80 4.91 -4.15
N ALA A 21 -3.77 5.55 -4.70
CA ALA A 21 -2.68 6.13 -3.92
C ALA A 21 -3.17 7.24 -2.96
N LEU A 22 -4.16 8.04 -3.39
CA LEU A 22 -4.70 9.12 -2.58
C LEU A 22 -5.45 8.57 -1.37
N THR A 23 -6.36 7.61 -1.59
CA THR A 23 -7.15 6.96 -0.54
C THR A 23 -6.25 6.32 0.51
N SER A 24 -5.26 5.56 0.06
CA SER A 24 -4.34 4.90 0.99
C SER A 24 -3.45 5.88 1.74
N TYR A 25 -2.97 6.95 1.09
CA TYR A 25 -2.19 7.99 1.77
C TYR A 25 -3.02 8.72 2.84
N GLN A 26 -4.27 9.08 2.53
CA GLN A 26 -5.17 9.72 3.47
C GLN A 26 -5.48 8.81 4.67
N ALA A 27 -5.67 7.52 4.43
CA ALA A 27 -5.87 6.53 5.47
C ALA A 27 -4.62 6.39 6.36
N ALA A 28 -3.42 6.29 5.77
CA ALA A 28 -2.16 6.24 6.50
C ALA A 28 -1.96 7.48 7.39
N SER A 29 -2.17 8.67 6.84
CA SER A 29 -2.05 9.92 7.59
C SER A 29 -3.04 10.00 8.75
N THR A 30 -4.27 9.51 8.55
CA THR A 30 -5.28 9.49 9.61
C THR A 30 -4.90 8.51 10.71
N LEU A 31 -4.44 7.30 10.35
CA LEU A 31 -3.97 6.29 11.30
C LEU A 31 -2.76 6.77 12.10
N GLU A 32 -1.86 7.54 11.48
CA GLU A 32 -0.67 8.08 12.18
C GLU A 32 -1.05 9.10 13.26
N VAL A 33 -2.03 9.97 12.99
CA VAL A 33 -2.57 10.89 14.01
C VAL A 33 -3.23 10.12 15.14
N LEU A 34 -3.98 9.08 14.79
CA LEU A 34 -4.71 8.23 15.72
C LEU A 34 -3.81 7.26 16.51
N LYS A 35 -2.55 7.08 16.10
CA LYS A 35 -1.60 6.12 16.69
C LYS A 35 -1.37 6.33 18.19
N LEU A 36 -1.48 7.58 18.67
CA LEU A 36 -1.33 7.94 20.08
C LEU A 36 -2.47 7.41 20.96
N ASP A 37 -3.66 7.21 20.38
CA ASP A 37 -4.85 6.71 21.08
C ASP A 37 -5.05 5.20 20.87
N MET A 38 -4.17 4.54 20.11
CA MET A 38 -4.21 3.11 19.86
C MET A 38 -3.58 2.31 21.01
N SER A 39 -4.20 1.17 21.33
CA SER A 39 -3.53 0.13 22.13
C SER A 39 -2.31 -0.43 21.40
N ASP A 40 -1.44 -1.13 22.11
CA ASP A 40 -0.27 -1.76 21.48
C ASP A 40 -0.67 -2.78 20.40
N GLU A 41 -1.77 -3.51 20.61
CA GLU A 41 -2.31 -4.46 19.64
C GLU A 41 -2.83 -3.76 18.37
N GLN A 42 -3.53 -2.64 18.53
CA GLN A 42 -3.99 -1.82 17.41
C GLN A 42 -2.83 -1.17 16.65
N ARG A 43 -1.78 -0.74 17.36
CA ARG A 43 -0.55 -0.25 16.72
C ARG A 43 0.14 -1.34 15.91
N ALA A 44 0.24 -2.54 16.45
CA ALA A 44 0.80 -3.68 15.72
C ALA A 44 -0.01 -4.01 14.46
N GLN A 45 -1.34 -3.98 14.53
CA GLN A 45 -2.22 -4.15 13.36
C GLN A 45 -1.98 -3.09 12.30
N PHE A 46 -1.88 -1.82 12.69
CA PHE A 46 -1.58 -0.73 11.78
C PHE A 46 -0.21 -0.88 11.12
N GLU A 47 0.85 -1.15 11.88
CA GLU A 47 2.19 -1.33 11.34
C GLU A 47 2.28 -2.53 10.39
N ALA A 48 1.61 -3.64 10.71
CA ALA A 48 1.51 -4.79 9.82
C ALA A 48 0.77 -4.45 8.52
N ALA A 49 -0.33 -3.70 8.60
CA ALA A 49 -1.07 -3.25 7.43
C ALA A 49 -0.25 -2.32 6.54
N LEU A 50 0.53 -1.40 7.16
CA LEU A 50 1.42 -0.49 6.44
C LEU A 50 2.53 -1.25 5.69
N ALA A 51 3.18 -2.20 6.36
CA ALA A 51 4.20 -3.05 5.75
C ALA A 51 3.61 -3.87 4.58
N SER A 52 2.42 -4.47 4.77
CA SER A 52 1.74 -5.24 3.73
C SER A 52 1.34 -4.39 2.52
N ALA A 53 0.86 -3.17 2.74
CA ALA A 53 0.51 -2.24 1.67
C ALA A 53 1.77 -1.82 0.87
N SER A 54 2.88 -1.54 1.56
CA SER A 54 4.16 -1.23 0.93
C SER A 54 4.68 -2.39 0.10
N HIS A 55 4.61 -3.62 0.62
CA HIS A 55 5.07 -4.81 -0.08
C HIS A 55 4.28 -5.06 -1.36
N ARG A 56 2.93 -5.00 -1.30
CA ARG A 56 2.08 -5.17 -2.48
C ARG A 56 2.35 -4.14 -3.57
N ARG A 57 2.61 -2.88 -3.20
CA ARG A 57 2.99 -1.83 -4.16
C ARG A 57 4.31 -2.14 -4.83
N TYR A 58 5.30 -2.58 -4.06
CA TYR A 58 6.58 -2.98 -4.59
C TYR A 58 6.44 -4.15 -5.58
N GLU A 59 5.70 -5.19 -5.22
CA GLU A 59 5.45 -6.35 -6.09
C GLU A 59 4.70 -5.94 -7.37
N SER A 60 3.68 -5.10 -7.26
CA SER A 60 2.93 -4.59 -8.42
C SER A 60 3.81 -3.75 -9.34
N ASN A 61 4.68 -2.90 -8.79
CA ASN A 61 5.61 -2.11 -9.59
C ASN A 61 6.63 -3.02 -10.29
N GLN A 62 7.19 -3.99 -9.59
CA GLN A 62 8.11 -4.97 -10.19
C GLN A 62 7.44 -5.78 -11.31
N ALA A 63 6.18 -6.18 -11.13
CA ALA A 63 5.43 -6.91 -12.15
C ALA A 63 5.20 -6.03 -13.40
N ASN A 64 4.86 -4.75 -13.20
CA ASN A 64 4.71 -3.80 -14.31
C ASN A 64 6.04 -3.54 -15.02
N GLU A 65 7.15 -3.36 -14.29
CA GLU A 65 8.48 -3.17 -14.86
C GLU A 65 8.90 -4.36 -15.74
N LYS A 66 8.63 -5.59 -15.28
CA LYS A 66 8.88 -6.81 -16.08
C LYS A 66 8.03 -6.85 -17.35
N LEU A 67 6.75 -6.52 -17.26
CA LEU A 67 5.85 -6.46 -18.42
C LEU A 67 6.28 -5.41 -19.44
N GLU A 68 6.75 -4.23 -18.98
CA GLU A 68 7.26 -3.19 -19.88
C GLU A 68 8.59 -3.61 -20.53
N ALA A 69 9.49 -4.25 -19.78
CA ALA A 69 10.76 -4.79 -20.32
C ALA A 69 10.53 -5.90 -21.36
N GLU A 70 9.56 -6.80 -21.13
CA GLU A 70 9.19 -7.84 -22.10
C GLU A 70 8.56 -7.26 -23.38
N LYS A 71 7.83 -6.14 -23.28
CA LYS A 71 7.31 -5.42 -24.45
C LYS A 71 8.42 -4.76 -25.26
N GLU A 72 9.46 -4.22 -24.63
CA GLU A 72 10.57 -3.57 -25.33
C GLU A 72 11.36 -4.53 -26.23
N ASP A 73 11.48 -5.80 -25.84
CA ASP A 73 12.17 -6.85 -26.62
C ASP A 73 11.39 -7.29 -27.88
N ASP A 74 10.06 -7.09 -27.90
CA ASP A 74 9.18 -7.46 -29.02
C ASP A 74 9.03 -6.35 -30.08
N TRP A 75 9.55 -5.14 -29.82
CA TRP A 75 9.63 -4.04 -30.80
C TRP A 75 10.78 -4.21 -31.81
N GLY A 76 11.00 -5.43 -32.30
CA GLY A 76 12.02 -5.79 -33.28
C GLY A 76 12.11 -4.81 -34.45
N ILE A 77 12.97 -3.79 -34.32
CA ILE A 77 13.43 -2.99 -35.44
C ILE A 77 14.46 -3.90 -36.13
N PRO A 78 14.17 -4.47 -37.32
CA PRO A 78 15.19 -5.23 -38.02
C PRO A 78 16.34 -4.28 -38.31
N ALA A 79 17.51 -4.57 -37.76
CA ALA A 79 18.75 -3.94 -38.15
C ALA A 79 18.89 -4.14 -39.66
N LYS A 80 18.75 -3.06 -40.43
CA LYS A 80 19.03 -3.08 -41.86
C LYS A 80 20.47 -3.56 -42.06
N GLY A 81 20.61 -4.78 -42.56
CA GLY A 81 21.84 -5.35 -43.08
C GLY A 81 21.51 -6.06 -44.38
#